data_AF-E3BMP9-F1
#
_entry.id   AF-E3BMP9-F1
#
_cell.length_a   1.000
_cell.length_b   1.000
_cell.length_c   1.000
_cell.angle_alpha   90.00
_cell.angle_beta   90.00
_cell.angle_gamma   90.00
#
_symmetry.space_group_name_H-M   'P 1'
#
loop_
_entity.id
_entity.type
_entity.pdbx_description
1 polymer ?
#
loop_
_entity_poly.entity_id
_entity_poly.type
_entity_poly.pdbx_seq_one_letter_code
_entity_poly.pdbx_strand_id
1 'polypeptide(L)'
;MKASHPQPCPDCKLRYQCVCQYLPSTSAEINIALVIHQNELGRDTNTGHWLGKSFINATTHLWQRTSPCPELVDLIETGDFEVYLLFPKPSSMNIEMLQARQNHNSKKPLFIILDGTWQEVRKMLRQTAWLNNLPAITLTPSNNSVYHLRRNQAKGNLCTLEVGCQLLTELGYNEDATQLLDFLNHYTLAFKADKSGHSLKTNH
;
A
#
# COMPACT_ATOMS: atom_id res chain seq x y z
N MET A 1 -22.40 0.00 -37.64
CA MET A 1 -21.47 0.88 -36.89
C MET A 1 -20.89 0.05 -35.76
N LYS A 2 -19.57 -0.16 -35.71
CA LYS A 2 -18.94 -0.89 -34.59
C LYS A 2 -19.09 -0.01 -33.33
N ALA A 3 -19.73 -0.53 -32.29
CA ALA A 3 -19.81 0.17 -31.01
C ALA A 3 -18.37 0.48 -30.53
N SER A 4 -18.01 1.76 -30.44
CA SER A 4 -16.72 2.17 -29.93
C SER A 4 -16.66 1.85 -28.44
N HIS A 5 -15.77 0.94 -28.05
CA HIS A 5 -15.54 0.68 -26.64
C HIS A 5 -15.08 1.97 -25.94
N PRO A 6 -15.63 2.31 -24.76
CA PRO A 6 -15.19 3.47 -24.00
C PRO A 6 -13.68 3.36 -23.70
N GLN A 7 -12.96 4.48 -23.65
CA GLN A 7 -11.52 4.46 -23.33
C GLN A 7 -11.31 4.16 -21.83
N PRO A 8 -10.27 3.39 -21.45
CA PRO A 8 -9.97 3.14 -20.05
C PRO A 8 -9.56 4.43 -19.34
N CYS A 9 -9.99 4.56 -18.09
CA CYS A 9 -9.56 5.64 -17.21
C CYS A 9 -8.03 5.64 -17.10
N PRO A 10 -7.36 6.80 -17.28
CA PRO A 10 -5.90 6.87 -17.24
C PRO A 10 -5.32 6.50 -15.87
N ASP A 11 -6.11 6.65 -14.80
CA ASP A 11 -5.70 6.34 -13.43
C ASP A 11 -6.03 4.91 -13.02
N CYS A 12 -7.33 4.57 -12.93
CA CYS A 12 -7.76 3.25 -12.44
C CYS A 12 -7.71 2.14 -13.50
N LYS A 13 -7.44 2.49 -14.76
CA LYS A 13 -7.37 1.58 -15.93
C LYS A 13 -8.67 0.85 -16.28
N LEU A 14 -9.73 1.04 -15.50
CA LEU A 14 -11.06 0.50 -15.79
C LEU A 14 -11.69 1.22 -16.99
N ARG A 15 -12.34 0.43 -17.85
CA ARG A 15 -12.97 0.83 -19.10
C ARG A 15 -14.44 1.14 -18.98
N TYR A 16 -15.18 0.37 -18.18
CA TYR A 16 -16.65 0.44 -18.13
C TYR A 16 -17.17 1.33 -17.00
N GLN A 17 -16.34 1.65 -16.01
CA GLN A 17 -16.66 2.52 -14.88
C GLN A 17 -15.38 3.06 -14.25
N CYS A 18 -15.35 4.35 -13.92
CA CYS A 18 -14.25 4.93 -13.15
C CYS A 18 -14.57 4.82 -11.64
N VAL A 19 -13.57 4.46 -10.84
CA VAL A 19 -13.70 4.44 -9.36
C VAL A 19 -12.90 5.53 -8.66
N CYS A 20 -12.11 6.34 -9.39
CA CYS A 20 -11.18 7.29 -8.79
C CYS A 20 -11.85 8.33 -7.87
N GLN A 21 -13.10 8.71 -8.18
CA GLN A 21 -13.87 9.64 -7.36
C GLN A 21 -14.26 9.09 -5.97
N TYR A 22 -14.19 7.77 -5.78
CA TYR A 22 -14.51 7.10 -4.52
C TYR A 22 -13.27 6.85 -3.66
N LEU A 23 -12.07 7.19 -4.15
CA LEU A 23 -10.84 7.01 -3.38
C LEU A 23 -10.82 8.04 -2.24
N PRO A 24 -10.80 7.62 -0.97
CA PRO A 24 -10.73 8.55 0.15
C PRO A 24 -9.31 9.10 0.32
N SER A 25 -9.22 10.31 0.85
CA SER A 25 -7.99 10.89 1.38
C SER A 25 -7.98 10.71 2.89
N THR A 26 -6.93 10.11 3.44
CA THR A 26 -6.83 9.84 4.87
C THR A 26 -6.52 11.12 5.64
N SER A 27 -7.11 11.28 6.82
CA SER A 27 -6.74 12.34 7.77
C SER A 27 -5.45 12.06 8.54
N ALA A 28 -4.97 10.82 8.53
CA ALA A 28 -3.81 10.39 9.30
C ALA A 28 -2.52 11.16 8.98
N GLU A 29 -1.94 11.79 10.00
CA GLU A 29 -0.64 12.48 9.93
C GLU A 29 0.54 11.51 9.99
N ILE A 30 0.57 10.52 9.09
CA ILE A 30 1.65 9.54 8.99
C ILE A 30 2.39 9.69 7.67
N ASN A 31 3.70 9.48 7.70
CA ASN A 31 4.53 9.55 6.51
C ASN A 31 4.76 8.14 5.97
N ILE A 32 4.59 7.98 4.66
CA ILE A 32 4.80 6.70 3.99
C ILE A 32 5.81 6.88 2.85
N ALA A 33 6.75 5.95 2.78
CA ALA A 33 7.58 5.73 1.60
C ALA A 33 7.23 4.36 1.00
N LEU A 34 6.52 4.38 -0.13
CA LEU A 34 6.17 3.18 -0.88
C LEU A 34 7.31 2.82 -1.83
N VAL A 35 7.95 1.68 -1.60
CA VAL A 35 9.08 1.21 -2.41
C VAL A 35 8.60 0.08 -3.31
N ILE A 36 8.51 0.36 -4.62
CA ILE A 36 7.83 -0.50 -5.59
C ILE A 36 8.83 -1.36 -6.37
N HIS A 37 8.58 -2.68 -6.46
CA HIS A 37 9.33 -3.53 -7.37
C HIS A 37 8.94 -3.26 -8.83
N GLN A 38 9.89 -3.13 -9.76
CA GLN A 38 9.64 -2.77 -11.18
C GLN A 38 8.53 -3.57 -11.89
N ASN A 39 8.34 -4.84 -11.51
CA ASN A 39 7.32 -5.72 -12.10
C ASN A 39 5.88 -5.32 -11.73
N GLU A 40 5.71 -4.40 -10.78
CA GLU A 40 4.41 -3.91 -10.30
C GLU A 40 3.87 -2.73 -11.11
N LEU A 41 4.74 -1.90 -11.73
CA LEU A 41 4.36 -0.65 -12.40
C LEU A 41 3.32 -0.82 -13.52
N GLY A 42 3.23 -2.01 -14.12
CA GLY A 42 2.29 -2.32 -15.19
C GLY A 42 1.12 -3.24 -14.79
N ARG A 43 0.97 -3.57 -13.51
CA ARG A 43 -0.07 -4.51 -13.06
C ARG A 43 -1.36 -3.77 -12.74
N ASP A 44 -2.43 -4.08 -13.48
CA ASP A 44 -3.77 -3.55 -13.16
C ASP A 44 -4.25 -3.94 -11.75
N THR A 45 -3.69 -5.00 -11.14
CA THR A 45 -4.00 -5.46 -9.79
C THR A 45 -3.06 -4.92 -8.72
N ASN A 46 -2.22 -3.93 -9.05
CA ASN A 46 -1.41 -3.25 -8.06
C ASN A 46 -2.30 -2.31 -7.22
N THR A 47 -2.35 -2.54 -5.91
CA THR A 47 -3.08 -1.69 -4.97
C THR A 47 -2.18 -0.65 -4.28
N GLY A 48 -0.86 -0.70 -4.50
CA GLY A 48 0.09 0.28 -3.99
C GLY A 48 -0.15 1.68 -4.54
N HIS A 49 -0.54 1.79 -5.81
CA HIS A 49 -0.94 3.06 -6.43
C HIS A 49 -2.08 3.76 -5.69
N TRP A 50 -3.05 3.00 -5.18
CA TRP A 50 -4.15 3.56 -4.38
C TRP A 50 -3.66 4.07 -3.04
N LEU A 51 -2.77 3.33 -2.39
CA LEU A 51 -2.15 3.75 -1.14
C LEU A 51 -1.40 5.09 -1.33
N GLY A 52 -0.55 5.18 -2.37
CA GLY A 52 0.19 6.40 -2.66
C GLY A 52 -0.68 7.62 -2.95
N LYS A 53 -1.94 7.43 -3.37
CA LYS A 53 -2.90 8.50 -3.65
C LYS A 53 -3.81 8.84 -2.46
N SER A 54 -4.01 7.91 -1.53
CA SER A 54 -4.91 8.10 -0.39
C SER A 54 -4.25 8.77 0.79
N PHE A 55 -2.96 8.54 1.02
CA PHE A 55 -2.23 9.13 2.14
C PHE A 55 -1.67 10.50 1.76
N ILE A 56 -1.89 11.51 2.60
CA ILE A 56 -1.44 12.90 2.36
C ILE A 56 0.08 12.97 2.23
N ASN A 57 0.80 12.28 3.11
CA ASN A 57 2.27 12.29 3.15
C ASN A 57 2.85 10.96 2.63
N ALA A 58 2.46 10.56 1.42
CA ALA A 58 3.02 9.38 0.76
C ALA A 58 3.95 9.76 -0.40
N THR A 59 5.12 9.13 -0.42
CA THR A 59 6.07 9.18 -1.53
C THR A 59 6.21 7.80 -2.16
N THR A 60 6.49 7.74 -3.46
CA THR A 60 6.62 6.48 -4.20
C THR A 60 7.98 6.42 -4.87
N HIS A 61 8.69 5.31 -4.65
CA HIS A 61 10.08 5.12 -5.06
C HIS A 61 10.24 3.80 -5.80
N LEU A 62 10.83 3.82 -7.00
CA LEU A 62 11.13 2.58 -7.72
C LEU A 62 12.33 1.89 -7.08
N TRP A 63 12.17 0.62 -6.71
CA TRP A 63 13.28 -0.17 -6.21
C TRP A 63 14.24 -0.55 -7.32
N GLN A 64 15.52 -0.24 -7.12
CA GLN A 64 16.61 -0.71 -7.95
C GLN A 64 17.64 -1.43 -7.07
N ARG A 65 18.10 -2.59 -7.54
CA ARG A 65 19.00 -3.47 -6.79
C ARG A 65 20.34 -2.83 -6.44
N THR A 66 20.88 -2.01 -7.33
CA THR A 66 22.27 -1.51 -7.26
C THR A 66 22.37 -0.03 -6.93
N SER A 67 21.27 0.72 -7.02
CA SER A 67 21.25 2.16 -6.78
C SER A 67 19.93 2.54 -6.10
N PRO A 68 19.90 2.75 -4.77
CA PRO A 68 18.71 3.26 -4.10
C PRO A 68 18.21 4.55 -4.77
N CYS A 69 16.90 4.78 -4.72
CA CYS A 69 16.29 6.02 -5.22
C CYS A 69 16.88 7.20 -4.42
N PRO A 70 17.52 8.20 -5.05
CA PRO A 70 18.13 9.33 -4.34
C PRO A 70 17.12 10.04 -3.43
N GLU A 71 15.89 10.25 -3.90
CA GLU A 71 14.82 10.90 -3.14
C GLU A 71 14.42 10.12 -1.89
N LEU A 72 14.51 8.78 -1.92
CA LEU A 72 14.28 7.96 -0.74
C LEU A 72 15.43 8.05 0.26
N VAL A 73 16.68 8.08 -0.25
CA VAL A 73 17.87 8.25 0.58
C VAL A 73 17.82 9.60 1.28
N ASP A 74 17.59 10.67 0.52
CA ASP A 74 17.45 12.03 1.05
C ASP A 74 16.37 12.10 2.11
N LEU A 75 15.19 11.52 1.86
CA LEU A 75 14.08 11.48 2.82
C LEU A 75 14.47 10.82 4.15
N ILE A 76 15.23 9.72 4.10
CA ILE A 76 15.70 8.98 5.28
C ILE A 76 16.82 9.76 6.00
N GLU A 77 17.72 10.38 5.25
CA GLU A 77 18.91 11.06 5.77
C GLU A 77 18.65 12.47 6.29
N THR A 78 17.49 13.07 5.99
CA THR A 78 17.05 14.36 6.56
C THR A 78 17.18 14.41 8.09
N GLY A 79 16.99 13.26 8.75
CA GLY A 79 16.97 13.16 10.20
C GLY A 79 15.66 13.65 10.82
N ASP A 80 14.66 14.06 10.03
CA ASP A 80 13.35 14.51 10.52
C ASP A 80 12.46 13.35 10.97
N PHE A 81 12.75 12.15 10.47
CA PHE A 81 11.92 10.96 10.69
C PHE A 81 12.61 9.89 11.51
N GLU A 82 11.80 9.13 12.25
CA GLU A 82 12.16 7.80 12.71
C GLU A 82 11.62 6.77 11.71
N VAL A 83 12.53 6.07 11.05
CA VAL A 83 12.21 5.26 9.87
C VAL A 83 11.98 3.80 10.25
N TYR A 84 10.82 3.26 9.87
CA TYR A 84 10.42 1.89 10.16
C TYR A 84 10.08 1.13 8.89
N LEU A 85 10.53 -0.11 8.82
CA LEU A 85 10.09 -1.04 7.77
C LEU A 85 8.83 -1.77 8.21
N LEU A 86 7.73 -1.68 7.45
CA LEU A 86 6.55 -2.52 7.66
C LEU A 86 6.77 -3.89 7.03
N PHE A 87 7.28 -4.82 7.84
CA PHE A 87 7.58 -6.17 7.39
C PHE A 87 7.70 -7.14 8.56
N PRO A 88 7.06 -8.33 8.50
CA PRO A 88 7.19 -9.32 9.56
C PRO A 88 8.57 -9.97 9.57
N LYS A 89 9.34 -9.71 10.62
CA LYS A 89 10.64 -10.35 10.89
C LYS A 89 10.78 -10.69 12.38
N PRO A 90 11.62 -11.67 12.78
CA PRO A 90 11.72 -12.10 14.17
C PRO A 90 12.00 -10.98 15.20
N SER A 91 12.71 -9.92 14.79
CA SER A 91 13.04 -8.76 15.62
C SER A 91 12.11 -7.56 15.47
N SER A 92 10.94 -7.74 14.83
CA SER A 92 9.96 -6.67 14.68
C SER A 92 9.25 -6.35 15.99
N MET A 93 8.87 -5.09 16.18
CA MET A 93 7.97 -4.66 17.25
C MET A 93 6.55 -4.43 16.72
N ASN A 94 5.56 -4.31 17.61
CA ASN A 94 4.18 -3.97 17.25
C ASN A 94 3.95 -2.45 17.36
N ILE A 95 2.78 -1.98 16.93
CA ILE A 95 2.42 -0.55 16.97
C ILE A 95 2.30 -0.03 18.41
N GLU A 96 1.84 -0.84 19.35
CA GLU A 96 1.75 -0.45 20.77
C GLU A 96 3.13 -0.09 21.35
N MET A 97 4.15 -0.90 21.06
CA MET A 97 5.54 -0.63 21.44
C MET A 97 6.09 0.62 20.75
N LEU A 98 5.71 0.87 19.49
CA LEU A 98 6.07 2.09 18.78
C LEU A 98 5.50 3.33 19.46
N GLN A 99 4.19 3.34 19.73
CA GLN A 99 3.50 4.46 20.39
C GLN A 99 4.10 4.76 21.77
N ALA A 100 4.46 3.73 22.54
CA ALA A 100 5.13 3.90 23.83
C ALA A 100 6.51 4.59 23.69
N ARG A 101 7.26 4.35 22.61
CA ARG A 101 8.55 4.99 22.34
C ARG A 101 8.41 6.42 21.84
N GLN A 102 7.38 6.70 21.04
CA GLN A 102 7.15 8.04 20.48
C GLN A 102 6.85 9.10 21.53
N ASN A 103 6.30 8.71 22.69
CA ASN A 103 6.10 9.62 23.82
C ASN A 103 7.41 10.28 24.32
N HIS A 104 8.57 9.78 23.90
CA HIS A 104 9.89 10.29 24.26
C HIS A 104 10.71 10.84 23.09
N ASN A 105 10.17 10.86 21.86
CA ASN A 105 10.90 11.28 20.66
C ASN A 105 10.16 12.41 19.92
N SER A 106 10.89 13.42 19.46
CA SER A 106 10.32 14.55 18.70
C SER A 106 10.18 14.28 17.20
N LYS A 107 10.77 13.19 16.69
CA LYS A 107 10.73 12.82 15.26
C LYS A 107 9.42 12.15 14.88
N LYS A 108 8.92 12.45 13.67
CA LYS A 108 7.71 11.82 13.13
C LYS A 108 8.02 10.42 12.58
N PRO A 109 7.09 9.46 12.65
CA PRO A 109 7.30 8.15 12.01
C PRO A 109 7.27 8.28 10.48
N LEU A 110 8.19 7.57 9.83
CA LEU A 110 8.16 7.25 8.41
C LEU A 110 8.07 5.73 8.23
N PHE A 111 6.98 5.26 7.64
CA PHE A 111 6.77 3.85 7.35
C PHE A 111 7.17 3.52 5.91
N ILE A 112 8.17 2.65 5.76
CA ILE A 112 8.54 2.06 4.48
C ILE A 112 7.69 0.83 4.22
N ILE A 113 6.91 0.86 3.14
CA ILE A 113 6.09 -0.27 2.67
C ILE A 113 6.71 -0.78 1.37
N LEU A 114 6.97 -2.08 1.30
CA LEU A 114 7.50 -2.71 0.08
C LEU A 114 6.35 -3.25 -0.76
N ASP A 115 6.25 -2.79 -2.00
CA ASP A 115 5.18 -3.16 -2.93
C ASP A 115 5.67 -4.16 -3.97
N GLY A 116 5.13 -5.37 -3.88
CA GLY A 116 5.51 -6.50 -4.72
C GLY A 116 4.84 -7.78 -4.24
N THR A 117 5.07 -8.88 -4.96
CA THR A 117 4.77 -10.21 -4.40
C THR A 117 5.69 -10.51 -3.22
N TRP A 118 5.32 -11.44 -2.35
CA TRP A 118 6.18 -11.87 -1.23
C TRP A 118 7.57 -12.32 -1.65
N GLN A 119 7.70 -12.95 -2.82
CA GLN A 119 9.00 -13.34 -3.37
C GLN A 119 9.82 -12.12 -3.78
N GLU A 120 9.19 -11.13 -4.42
CA GLU A 120 9.83 -9.87 -4.81
C GLU A 120 10.22 -9.05 -3.58
N VAL A 121 9.33 -8.89 -2.60
CA VAL A 121 9.62 -8.19 -1.34
C VAL A 121 10.77 -8.84 -0.58
N ARG A 122 10.79 -10.17 -0.44
CA ARG A 122 11.91 -10.90 0.18
C ARG A 122 13.21 -10.70 -0.60
N LYS A 123 13.15 -10.65 -1.93
CA LYS A 123 14.31 -10.36 -2.78
C LYS A 123 14.80 -8.93 -2.54
N MET A 124 13.90 -7.95 -2.48
CA MET A 124 14.24 -6.54 -2.20
C MET A 124 14.99 -6.43 -0.87
N LEU A 125 14.48 -7.05 0.19
CA LEU A 125 15.14 -7.05 1.51
C LEU A 125 16.50 -7.75 1.48
N ARG A 126 16.57 -8.95 0.89
CA ARG A 126 17.83 -9.70 0.79
C ARG A 126 18.90 -8.94 0.00
N GLN A 127 18.49 -8.14 -0.99
CA GLN A 127 19.41 -7.43 -1.88
C GLN A 127 19.67 -5.98 -1.45
N THR A 128 19.06 -5.50 -0.37
CA THR A 128 19.18 -4.11 0.08
C THR A 128 19.53 -4.10 1.57
N ALA A 129 20.83 -4.07 1.86
CA ALA A 129 21.35 -4.23 3.22
C ALA A 129 20.76 -3.20 4.20
N TRP A 130 20.64 -1.94 3.79
CA TRP A 130 20.11 -0.88 4.65
C TRP A 130 18.63 -1.09 4.99
N LEU A 131 17.78 -1.53 4.04
CA LEU A 131 16.37 -1.86 4.32
C LEU A 131 16.26 -2.98 5.36
N ASN A 132 17.13 -3.98 5.28
CA ASN A 132 17.13 -5.12 6.20
C ASN A 132 17.52 -4.72 7.64
N ASN A 133 18.35 -3.68 7.77
CA ASN A 133 18.86 -3.17 9.05
C ASN A 133 17.91 -2.19 9.75
N LEU A 134 16.87 -1.69 9.07
CA LEU A 134 15.88 -0.81 9.69
C LEU A 134 15.13 -1.51 10.83
N PRO A 135 14.69 -0.78 11.87
CA PRO A 135 13.72 -1.30 12.82
C PRO A 135 12.44 -1.68 12.05
N ALA A 136 11.88 -2.85 12.35
CA ALA A 136 10.69 -3.33 11.65
C ALA A 136 9.47 -3.32 12.55
N ILE A 137 8.32 -3.07 11.93
CA ILE A 137 7.01 -3.17 12.54
C ILE A 137 6.27 -4.35 11.91
N THR A 138 5.72 -5.22 12.76
CA THR A 138 4.76 -6.24 12.34
C THR A 138 3.37 -5.76 12.68
N LEU A 139 2.52 -5.73 11.66
CA LEU A 139 1.08 -5.52 11.84
C LEU A 139 0.43 -6.86 12.19
N THR A 140 -0.59 -6.81 13.04
CA THR A 140 -1.38 -7.96 13.48
C THR A 140 -2.78 -7.88 12.87
N PRO A 141 -2.95 -8.33 11.62
CA PRO A 141 -4.26 -8.28 10.97
C PRO A 141 -5.30 -9.07 11.75
N SER A 142 -6.41 -8.42 12.07
CA SER A 142 -7.56 -9.04 12.72
C SER A 142 -8.37 -9.92 11.75
N ASN A 143 -8.26 -9.64 10.45
CA ASN A 143 -9.02 -10.28 9.39
C ASN A 143 -8.12 -10.85 8.29
N ASN A 144 -8.62 -11.88 7.60
CA ASN A 144 -8.00 -12.34 6.36
C ASN A 144 -8.14 -11.27 5.27
N SER A 145 -7.17 -11.21 4.34
CA SER A 145 -7.24 -10.35 3.16
C SER A 145 -8.54 -10.58 2.38
N VAL A 146 -9.24 -9.48 2.05
CA VAL A 146 -10.43 -9.43 1.19
C VAL A 146 -10.05 -9.27 -0.29
N TYR A 147 -8.78 -8.98 -0.57
CA TYR A 147 -8.26 -8.80 -1.92
C TYR A 147 -7.85 -10.13 -2.57
N HIS A 148 -8.72 -10.66 -3.43
CA HIS A 148 -8.51 -11.98 -4.07
C HIS A 148 -8.13 -11.94 -5.55
N LEU A 149 -7.76 -10.77 -6.10
CA LEU A 149 -7.47 -10.64 -7.54
C LEU A 149 -6.09 -11.20 -7.96
N ARG A 150 -5.20 -11.51 -7.01
CA ARG A 150 -3.91 -12.16 -7.27
C ARG A 150 -3.99 -13.67 -7.02
N ARG A 151 -3.84 -14.47 -8.08
CA ARG A 151 -3.83 -15.95 -8.01
C ARG A 151 -2.77 -16.54 -7.06
N ASN A 152 -1.68 -15.81 -6.79
CA ASN A 152 -0.54 -16.26 -5.99
C ASN A 152 -0.43 -15.56 -4.62
N GLN A 153 -1.47 -14.86 -4.16
CA GLN A 153 -1.49 -14.28 -2.82
C GLN A 153 -1.80 -15.41 -1.84
N ALA A 154 -0.78 -15.87 -1.09
CA ALA A 154 -1.01 -16.90 -0.09
C ALA A 154 -2.08 -16.43 0.90
N LYS A 155 -2.96 -17.35 1.31
CA LYS A 155 -4.07 -17.07 2.23
C LYS A 155 -3.54 -16.38 3.49
N GLY A 156 -4.09 -15.22 3.83
CA GLY A 156 -3.68 -14.42 4.99
C GLY A 156 -2.69 -13.29 4.70
N ASN A 157 -2.11 -13.21 3.50
CA ASN A 157 -1.26 -12.10 3.12
C ASN A 157 -2.09 -10.91 2.65
N LEU A 158 -1.89 -9.74 3.27
CA LEU A 158 -2.51 -8.48 2.85
C LEU A 158 -1.91 -7.99 1.52
N CYS A 159 -2.73 -7.35 0.69
CA CYS A 159 -2.25 -6.51 -0.41
C CYS A 159 -1.72 -5.17 0.13
N THR A 160 -1.04 -4.41 -0.71
CA THR A 160 -0.36 -3.16 -0.31
C THR A 160 -1.33 -2.14 0.30
N LEU A 161 -2.53 -1.97 -0.28
CA LEU A 161 -3.54 -1.08 0.32
C LEU A 161 -4.07 -1.61 1.66
N GLU A 162 -4.25 -2.92 1.82
CA GLU A 162 -4.68 -3.52 3.09
C GLU A 162 -3.62 -3.36 4.18
N VAL A 163 -2.32 -3.36 3.85
CA VAL A 163 -1.25 -3.00 4.79
C VAL A 163 -1.46 -1.56 5.30
N GLY A 164 -1.83 -0.62 4.41
CA GLY A 164 -2.20 0.74 4.78
C GLY A 164 -3.44 0.81 5.68
N CYS A 165 -4.51 0.08 5.35
CA CYS A 165 -5.71 -0.03 6.19
C CYS A 165 -5.37 -0.57 7.58
N GLN A 166 -4.58 -1.65 7.66
CA GLN A 166 -4.20 -2.26 8.93
C GLN A 166 -3.34 -1.33 9.77
N LEU A 167 -2.40 -0.61 9.15
CA LEU A 167 -1.61 0.42 9.83
C LEU A 167 -2.49 1.51 10.43
N LEU A 168 -3.48 2.01 9.69
CA LEU A 168 -4.42 3.01 10.18
C LEU A 168 -5.23 2.49 11.37
N THR A 169 -5.75 1.26 11.29
CA THR A 169 -6.48 0.61 12.39
C THR A 169 -5.62 0.53 13.66
N GLU A 170 -4.39 0.03 13.55
CA GLU A 170 -3.50 -0.10 14.71
C GLU A 170 -3.06 1.24 15.30
N LEU A 171 -3.02 2.30 14.49
CA LEU A 171 -2.75 3.67 14.94
C LEU A 171 -4.00 4.39 15.48
N GLY A 172 -5.18 3.78 15.41
CA GLY A 172 -6.44 4.34 15.91
C GLY A 172 -7.26 5.15 14.88
N TYR A 173 -6.80 5.26 13.64
CA TYR A 173 -7.51 5.92 12.54
C TYR A 173 -8.56 4.98 11.90
N ASN A 174 -9.48 4.48 12.73
CA ASN A 174 -10.44 3.44 12.33
C ASN A 174 -11.39 3.88 11.21
N GLU A 175 -11.76 5.16 11.16
CA GLU A 175 -12.63 5.70 10.12
C GLU A 175 -11.93 5.72 8.75
N ASP A 176 -10.70 6.26 8.69
CA ASP A 176 -9.86 6.24 7.49
C ASP A 176 -9.61 4.80 7.00
N ALA A 177 -9.32 3.89 7.93
CA ALA A 177 -9.11 2.47 7.61
C ALA A 177 -10.36 1.84 6.98
N THR A 178 -11.54 2.14 7.53
CA THR A 178 -12.83 1.63 7.04
C THR A 178 -13.13 2.17 5.65
N GLN A 179 -12.98 3.48 5.42
CA GLN A 179 -13.23 4.10 4.12
C GLN A 179 -12.32 3.52 3.03
N LEU A 180 -11.03 3.29 3.33
CA LEU A 180 -10.11 2.66 2.38
C LEU A 180 -10.47 1.20 2.08
N LEU A 181 -10.91 0.46 3.08
CA LEU A 181 -11.33 -0.93 2.90
C LEU A 181 -12.60 -1.02 2.06
N ASP A 182 -13.57 -0.12 2.28
CA ASP A 182 -14.78 0.00 1.48
C ASP A 182 -14.47 0.35 0.03
N PHE A 183 -13.55 1.30 -0.19
CA PHE A 183 -13.03 1.61 -1.52
C PHE A 183 -12.39 0.37 -2.17
N LEU A 184 -11.54 -0.37 -1.45
CA LEU A 184 -10.89 -1.58 -1.98
C LEU A 184 -11.91 -2.66 -2.37
N ASN A 185 -12.95 -2.84 -1.57
CA ASN A 185 -14.06 -3.76 -1.85
C ASN A 185 -14.80 -3.33 -3.13
N HIS A 186 -15.17 -2.04 -3.22
CA HIS A 186 -15.83 -1.48 -4.40
C HIS A 186 -14.96 -1.63 -5.65
N TYR A 187 -13.67 -1.27 -5.57
CA TYR A 187 -12.70 -1.43 -6.65
C TYR A 187 -12.60 -2.89 -7.11
N THR A 188 -12.53 -3.84 -6.17
CA THR A 188 -12.41 -5.27 -6.48
C THR A 188 -13.63 -5.77 -7.27
N LEU A 189 -14.83 -5.33 -6.89
CA LEU A 189 -16.06 -5.67 -7.61
C LEU A 189 -16.11 -5.00 -8.99
N ALA A 190 -15.77 -3.72 -9.06
CA ALA A 190 -15.71 -2.97 -10.32
C ALA A 190 -14.71 -3.57 -11.30
N PHE A 191 -13.52 -3.95 -10.82
CA PHE A 191 -12.49 -4.62 -11.61
C PHE A 191 -12.99 -5.95 -12.19
N LYS A 192 -13.65 -6.79 -11.39
CA LYS A 192 -14.21 -8.06 -11.87
C LYS A 192 -15.26 -7.87 -12.96
N ALA A 193 -16.15 -6.90 -12.77
CA ALA A 193 -17.14 -6.53 -13.79
C ALA A 193 -16.46 -6.03 -15.08
N ASP A 194 -15.45 -5.16 -14.94
CA ASP A 194 -14.71 -4.61 -16.07
C ASP A 194 -14.01 -5.69 -16.91
N LYS A 195 -13.34 -6.64 -16.26
CA LYS A 195 -12.75 -7.82 -16.91
C LYS A 195 -13.79 -8.78 -17.52
N SER A 196 -15.05 -8.65 -17.13
CA SER A 196 -16.20 -9.37 -17.68
C SER A 196 -16.92 -8.58 -18.79
N GLY A 197 -16.42 -7.38 -19.14
CA GLY A 197 -16.92 -6.59 -20.26
C GLY A 197 -18.12 -5.69 -19.94
N HIS A 198 -18.41 -5.42 -18.67
CA HIS A 198 -19.54 -4.61 -18.24
C HIS A 198 -19.24 -3.76 -17.00
N SER A 199 -20.06 -2.76 -16.71
CA SER A 199 -19.97 -2.01 -15.46
C SER A 199 -20.51 -2.84 -14.28
N LEU A 200 -20.09 -2.50 -13.07
CA LEU A 200 -20.65 -3.07 -11.85
C LEU A 200 -22.14 -2.72 -11.75
N LYS A 201 -22.99 -3.73 -11.59
CA LYS A 201 -24.43 -3.51 -11.36
C LYS A 201 -24.64 -3.06 -9.92
N THR A 202 -25.15 -1.86 -9.72
CA THR A 202 -25.71 -1.44 -8.44
C THR A 202 -27.09 -2.07 -8.32
N ASN A 203 -27.22 -3.12 -7.51
CA ASN A 203 -28.55 -3.52 -7.06
C ASN A 203 -29.03 -2.42 -6.11
N HIS A 204 -30.00 -1.62 -6.57
CA HIS A 204 -30.76 -0.71 -5.72
C HIS A 204 -31.75 -1.50 -4.86
#